data_AF-A0A1V5PIC4-F1
#
_entry.id   AF-A0A1V5PIC4-F1
#
_cell.length_a   1.000
_cell.length_b   1.000
_cell.length_c   1.000
_cell.angle_alpha   90.00
_cell.angle_beta   90.00
_cell.angle_gamma   90.00
#
_symmetry.space_group_name_H-M   'P 1'
#
loop_
_entity.id
_entity.type
_entity.pdbx_description
1 polymer ?
#
loop_
_entity_poly.entity_id
_entity_poly.type
_entity_poly.pdbx_seq_one_letter_code
_entity_poly.pdbx_strand_id
1 'polypeptide(L)'
;MWNYYIKDESGAGYNIEMTGVLRNGLYRIDGLNSYNWGICKIDYVDVDNDDDNIFYRWIQELARYSDNIDTVRKILSHYMMRAQLMYKHSCFKHEHEVRFVLYLPRHLARSPKIRIDYTEKKGLIIPYIDMTIPVKEIARSITVGALVHFDDARDGIATLLAERGYPIGEEDVRSSRMPVRF
;
A
#
# COMPACT_ATOMS: atom_id res chain seq x y z
N MET A 1 -1.13 0.82 4.63
CA MET A 1 -2.03 1.98 4.47
C MET A 1 -3.24 1.78 5.40
N TRP A 2 -3.11 2.16 6.67
CA TRP A 2 -4.22 2.11 7.61
C TRP A 2 -4.84 3.51 7.63
N ASN A 3 -6.11 3.60 7.25
CA ASN A 3 -6.88 4.84 7.37
C ASN A 3 -7.15 5.07 8.87
N TYR A 4 -6.14 5.58 9.58
CA TYR A 4 -6.29 6.13 10.94
C TYR A 4 -6.77 7.58 10.93
N TYR A 5 -6.86 8.18 9.75
CA TYR A 5 -7.57 9.43 9.57
C TYR A 5 -9.04 9.08 9.35
N ILE A 6 -9.90 9.66 10.21
CA ILE A 6 -11.33 9.81 9.99
C ILE A 6 -11.51 10.27 8.54
N LYS A 7 -11.79 9.33 7.63
CA LYS A 7 -11.86 9.64 6.20
C LYS A 7 -13.18 10.34 5.88
N ASP A 8 -14.20 10.00 6.67
CA ASP A 8 -15.57 10.48 6.60
C ASP A 8 -16.02 10.81 8.04
N GLU A 9 -16.99 11.72 8.22
CA GLU A 9 -17.48 12.23 9.52
C GLU A 9 -17.91 11.14 10.53
N SER A 10 -18.01 9.87 10.10
CA SER A 10 -18.46 8.73 10.89
C SER A 10 -17.42 8.12 11.84
N GLY A 11 -16.15 8.54 11.78
CA GLY A 11 -15.14 8.13 12.77
C GLY A 11 -14.72 6.65 12.77
N ALA A 12 -15.23 5.83 11.85
CA ALA A 12 -14.95 4.38 11.80
C ALA A 12 -13.96 4.02 10.68
N GLY A 13 -12.78 3.52 11.06
CA GLY A 13 -11.82 2.90 10.15
C GLY A 13 -11.98 1.38 10.12
N TYR A 14 -11.74 0.74 8.97
CA TYR A 14 -11.72 -0.72 8.84
C TYR A 14 -10.42 -1.17 8.18
N ASN A 15 -9.89 -2.31 8.61
CA ASN A 15 -8.74 -2.96 8.01
C ASN A 15 -9.02 -4.45 7.77
N ILE A 16 -8.50 -4.98 6.66
CA ILE A 16 -8.61 -6.40 6.32
C ILE A 16 -7.22 -7.01 6.47
N GLU A 17 -7.09 -7.97 7.37
CA GLU A 17 -5.90 -8.82 7.47
C GLU A 17 -5.93 -9.85 6.35
N MET A 18 -4.84 -9.96 5.61
CA MET A 18 -4.69 -10.91 4.52
C MET A 18 -3.57 -11.92 4.85
N THR A 19 -3.77 -13.19 4.48
CA THR A 19 -2.78 -14.25 4.68
C THR A 19 -1.60 -14.12 3.70
N GLY A 20 -0.47 -14.75 4.05
CA GLY A 20 0.69 -14.88 3.16
C GLY A 20 0.41 -15.62 1.84
N VAL A 21 -0.77 -16.26 1.71
CA VAL A 21 -1.29 -16.83 0.47
C VAL A 21 -1.58 -15.74 -0.56
N LEU A 22 -1.53 -14.44 -0.20
CA LEU A 22 -1.38 -13.33 -1.15
C LEU A 22 -0.40 -13.68 -2.26
N ARG A 23 0.74 -14.32 -1.95
CA ARG A 23 1.70 -14.74 -2.97
C ARG A 23 1.08 -15.66 -4.02
N ASN A 24 0.34 -16.68 -3.60
CA ASN A 24 -0.30 -17.66 -4.49
C ASN A 24 -1.60 -17.14 -5.13
N GLY A 25 -2.35 -16.29 -4.42
CA GLY A 25 -3.60 -15.67 -4.89
C GLY A 25 -3.36 -14.55 -5.90
N LEU A 26 -2.26 -13.78 -5.76
CA LEU A 26 -1.87 -12.74 -6.73
C LEU A 26 -1.40 -13.34 -8.06
N TYR A 27 -0.75 -14.53 -8.06
CA TYR A 27 -0.50 -15.27 -9.30
C TYR A 27 -1.83 -15.62 -9.99
N ARG A 28 -2.87 -16.00 -9.24
CA ARG A 28 -4.19 -16.31 -9.83
C ARG A 28 -4.96 -15.10 -10.36
N ILE A 29 -4.52 -13.87 -10.09
CA ILE A 29 -5.18 -12.71 -10.68
C ILE A 29 -4.81 -12.66 -12.16
N ASP A 30 -5.83 -12.79 -13.02
CA ASP A 30 -5.65 -12.75 -14.47
C ASP A 30 -4.85 -11.51 -14.89
N GLY A 31 -3.72 -11.76 -15.55
CA GLY A 31 -2.75 -10.74 -15.95
C GLY A 31 -1.50 -10.67 -15.05
N LEU A 32 -1.61 -10.87 -13.73
CA LEU A 32 -0.50 -10.69 -12.78
C LEU A 32 0.53 -11.83 -12.78
N ASN A 33 0.21 -13.00 -13.34
CA ASN A 33 1.11 -14.15 -13.51
C ASN A 33 2.45 -13.82 -14.21
N SER A 34 2.51 -12.70 -14.94
CA SER A 34 3.69 -12.26 -15.68
C SER A 34 4.32 -10.97 -15.13
N TYR A 35 3.84 -10.45 -14.00
CA TYR A 35 4.28 -9.16 -13.45
C TYR A 35 5.10 -9.35 -12.18
N ASN A 36 6.16 -8.55 -12.05
CA ASN A 36 6.93 -8.47 -10.82
C ASN A 36 6.15 -7.64 -9.79
N TRP A 37 5.98 -8.17 -8.59
CA TRP A 37 5.40 -7.43 -7.47
C TRP A 37 6.22 -7.69 -6.20
N GLY A 38 6.07 -6.82 -5.22
CA GLY A 38 6.72 -6.97 -3.93
C GLY A 38 5.94 -6.29 -2.81
N ILE A 39 6.08 -6.83 -1.61
CA ILE A 39 5.70 -6.13 -0.38
C ILE A 39 6.96 -5.47 0.14
N CYS A 40 6.94 -4.16 0.30
CA CYS A 40 8.04 -3.41 0.87
C CYS A 40 7.65 -2.79 2.20
N LYS A 41 8.52 -2.97 3.19
CA LYS A 41 8.53 -2.12 4.38
C LYS A 41 9.17 -0.79 4.01
N ILE A 42 8.56 0.30 4.47
CA ILE A 42 9.08 1.64 4.18
C ILE A 42 10.26 1.97 5.08
N ASP A 43 11.33 2.44 4.45
CA ASP A 43 12.49 3.00 5.12
C ASP A 43 12.26 4.48 5.37
N TYR A 44 12.38 4.89 6.63
CA TYR A 44 12.14 6.26 7.06
C TYR A 44 13.46 7.00 7.11
N VAL A 45 13.60 8.01 6.25
CA VAL A 45 14.82 8.78 6.07
C VAL A 45 14.60 10.24 6.45
N ASP A 46 15.59 10.81 7.09
CA ASP A 46 15.66 12.24 7.33
C ASP A 46 16.49 12.87 6.21
N VAL A 47 15.86 13.69 5.37
CA VAL A 47 16.52 14.30 4.21
C VAL A 47 17.03 15.70 4.51
N ASP A 48 16.58 16.28 5.62
CA ASP A 48 16.98 17.61 6.09
C ASP A 48 18.30 17.53 6.89
N ASN A 49 18.73 16.32 7.24
CA ASN A 49 20.04 16.06 7.83
C ASN A 49 21.02 15.55 6.75
N ASP A 50 22.00 16.39 6.39
CA ASP A 50 22.98 16.12 5.33
C ASP A 50 23.84 14.86 5.58
N ASP A 51 24.13 14.54 6.84
CA ASP A 51 24.99 13.39 7.19
C ASP A 51 24.30 12.03 6.93
N ASP A 52 22.97 11.99 6.95
CA ASP A 52 22.16 10.78 6.72
C ASP A 52 21.43 10.79 5.37
N ASN A 53 21.57 11.85 4.57
CA ASN A 53 20.86 12.01 3.32
C ASN A 53 21.30 10.94 2.30
N ILE A 54 20.47 9.90 2.19
CA ILE A 54 20.69 8.76 1.29
C ILE A 54 20.83 9.18 -0.18
N PHE A 55 20.16 10.27 -0.59
CA PHE A 55 20.24 10.77 -1.96
C PHE A 55 21.61 11.39 -2.24
N TYR A 56 22.19 12.08 -1.28
CA TYR A 56 23.54 12.65 -1.41
C TYR A 56 24.59 11.53 -1.59
N ARG A 57 24.49 10.47 -0.78
CA ARG A 57 25.34 9.28 -0.93
C ARG A 57 25.21 8.64 -2.31
N TRP A 58 23.99 8.47 -2.82
CA TRP A 58 23.78 7.92 -4.17
C TRP A 58 24.37 8.80 -5.26
N ILE A 59 24.24 10.13 -5.15
CA ILE A 59 24.83 11.06 -6.12
C ILE A 59 26.36 10.93 -6.12
N GLN A 60 26.98 10.90 -4.94
CA GLN A 60 28.43 10.73 -4.80
C GLN A 60 28.91 9.38 -5.36
N GLU A 61 28.18 8.29 -5.10
CA GLU A 61 28.50 6.98 -5.66
C GLU A 61 28.39 6.97 -7.18
N LEU A 62 27.30 7.50 -7.74
CA LEU A 62 27.09 7.54 -9.19
C LEU A 62 28.14 8.41 -9.91
N ALA A 63 28.54 9.52 -9.30
CA ALA A 63 29.60 10.39 -9.82
C ALA A 63 30.96 9.67 -9.91
N ARG A 64 31.21 8.61 -9.10
CA ARG A 64 32.43 7.80 -9.21
C ARG A 64 32.44 6.87 -10.43
N TYR A 65 31.27 6.55 -10.99
CA TYR A 65 31.15 5.60 -12.10
C TYR A 65 31.08 6.29 -13.47
N SER A 66 30.73 7.57 -13.53
CA SER A 66 30.69 8.31 -14.79
C SER A 66 30.80 9.82 -14.57
N ASP A 67 31.73 10.46 -15.28
CA ASP A 67 31.82 11.93 -15.36
C ASP A 67 30.78 12.51 -16.35
N ASN A 68 30.05 11.65 -17.06
CA ASN A 68 28.98 12.09 -17.96
C ASN A 68 27.73 12.43 -17.14
N ILE A 69 27.53 13.74 -16.93
CA ILE A 69 26.39 14.31 -16.20
C ILE A 69 25.05 13.80 -16.73
N ASP A 70 24.89 13.60 -18.04
CA ASP A 70 23.63 13.10 -18.61
C ASP A 70 23.35 11.64 -18.23
N THR A 71 24.40 10.82 -18.19
CA THR A 71 24.30 9.42 -17.73
C THR A 71 23.95 9.36 -16.25
N VAL A 72 24.67 10.12 -15.41
CA VAL A 72 24.41 10.20 -13.97
C VAL A 72 22.97 10.68 -13.71
N ARG A 73 22.52 11.73 -14.40
CA ARG A 73 21.16 12.27 -14.29
C ARG A 73 20.09 11.25 -14.66
N LYS A 74 20.28 10.48 -15.74
CA LYS A 74 19.33 9.43 -16.17
C LYS A 74 19.23 8.31 -15.14
N ILE A 75 20.37 7.86 -14.63
CA ILE A 75 20.43 6.80 -13.61
C ILE A 75 19.78 7.28 -12.30
N LEU A 76 20.15 8.48 -11.83
CA LEU A 76 19.59 9.08 -10.62
C LEU A 76 18.08 9.26 -10.72
N SER A 77 17.57 9.78 -11.84
CA SER A 77 16.12 9.91 -12.08
C SER A 77 15.40 8.56 -11.94
N HIS A 78 15.99 7.49 -12.47
CA HIS A 78 15.42 6.15 -12.35
C HIS A 78 15.41 5.66 -10.90
N TYR A 79 16.49 5.90 -10.14
CA TYR A 79 16.55 5.56 -8.73
C TYR A 79 15.54 6.37 -7.91
N MET A 80 15.45 7.69 -8.10
CA MET A 80 14.50 8.55 -7.39
C MET A 80 13.04 8.12 -7.64
N MET A 81 12.70 7.77 -8.89
CA MET A 81 11.37 7.27 -9.24
C MET A 81 11.01 5.95 -8.53
N ARG A 82 12.00 5.12 -8.17
CA ARG A 82 11.78 3.91 -7.38
C ARG A 82 11.84 4.19 -5.88
N ALA A 83 12.69 5.11 -5.46
CA ALA A 83 12.88 5.50 -4.07
C ALA A 83 11.59 6.02 -3.44
N GLN A 84 10.79 6.80 -4.16
CA GLN A 84 9.48 7.26 -3.66
C GLN A 84 8.55 6.11 -3.22
N LEU A 85 8.73 4.90 -3.78
CA LEU A 85 7.94 3.71 -3.43
C LEU A 85 8.44 3.04 -2.14
N MET A 86 9.70 3.26 -1.75
CA MET A 86 10.38 2.55 -0.67
C MET A 86 10.72 3.45 0.52
N TYR A 87 10.88 4.75 0.30
CA TYR A 87 11.31 5.71 1.30
C TYR A 87 10.20 6.69 1.66
N LYS A 88 10.23 7.19 2.90
CA LYS A 88 9.35 8.25 3.39
C LYS A 88 10.11 9.09 4.43
N HIS A 89 9.65 10.32 4.64
CA HIS A 89 10.27 11.20 5.63
C HIS A 89 10.19 10.62 7.06
N SER A 90 11.24 10.85 7.86
CA SER A 90 11.39 10.36 9.25
C SER A 90 10.20 10.73 10.16
N CYS A 91 9.58 11.89 9.95
CA CYS A 91 8.41 12.35 10.71
C CYS A 91 7.19 11.40 10.62
N PHE A 92 7.10 10.57 9.57
CA PHE A 92 6.04 9.57 9.39
C PHE A 92 6.38 8.18 9.94
N LYS A 93 7.53 8.02 10.62
CA LYS A 93 8.00 6.71 11.14
C LYS A 93 6.98 5.98 12.00
N HIS A 94 6.15 6.74 12.71
CA HIS A 94 5.08 6.21 13.55
C HIS A 94 3.97 5.46 12.78
N GLU A 95 3.89 5.62 11.45
CA GLU A 95 2.88 4.94 10.63
C GLU A 95 3.20 3.46 10.38
N HIS A 96 4.46 3.04 10.55
CA HIS A 96 4.94 1.68 10.27
C HIS A 96 4.44 1.14 8.91
N GLU A 97 4.40 2.03 7.91
CA GLU A 97 3.88 1.77 6.58
C GLU A 97 4.55 0.57 5.90
N VAL A 98 3.70 -0.28 5.33
CA VAL A 98 4.03 -1.35 4.40
C VAL A 98 3.27 -1.06 3.11
N ARG A 99 3.96 -1.13 1.97
CA ARG A 99 3.36 -0.94 0.65
C ARG A 99 3.40 -2.24 -0.14
N PHE A 100 2.35 -2.43 -0.93
CA PHE A 100 2.31 -3.40 -2.01
C PHE A 100 2.69 -2.66 -3.30
N VAL A 101 3.78 -3.07 -3.94
CA VAL A 101 4.31 -2.44 -5.16
C VAL A 101 4.17 -3.41 -6.31
N LEU A 102 3.51 -2.95 -7.36
CA LEU A 102 3.36 -3.67 -8.61
C LEU A 102 4.22 -3.01 -9.70
N TYR A 103 5.12 -3.79 -10.30
CA TYR A 103 5.98 -3.34 -11.40
C TYR A 103 5.34 -3.69 -12.73
N LEU A 104 4.79 -2.69 -13.40
CA LEU A 104 4.18 -2.83 -14.72
C LEU A 104 5.15 -2.39 -15.82
N PRO A 105 5.50 -3.28 -16.77
CA PRO A 105 6.24 -2.89 -17.97
C PRO A 105 5.49 -1.80 -18.75
N ARG A 106 6.21 -0.77 -19.22
CA ARG A 106 5.62 0.39 -19.94
C ARG A 106 4.79 0.00 -21.16
N HIS A 107 5.15 -1.05 -21.88
CA HIS A 107 4.41 -1.51 -23.06
C HIS A 107 3.02 -2.07 -22.69
N LEU A 108 2.83 -2.52 -21.44
CA LEU A 108 1.57 -3.07 -20.96
C LEU A 108 0.64 -2.02 -20.34
N ALA A 109 1.15 -0.85 -19.96
CA ALA A 109 0.30 0.32 -19.68
C ALA A 109 -0.51 0.76 -20.91
N ARG A 110 -0.17 0.23 -22.10
CA ARG A 110 -0.88 0.41 -23.38
C ARG A 110 -1.66 -0.84 -23.81
N SER A 111 -1.65 -1.89 -22.99
CA SER A 111 -2.39 -3.12 -23.26
C SER A 111 -3.88 -2.87 -23.02
N PRO A 112 -4.78 -3.36 -23.89
CA PRO A 112 -6.22 -3.26 -23.65
C PRO A 112 -6.68 -4.01 -22.39
N LYS A 113 -5.82 -4.87 -21.80
CA LYS A 113 -6.11 -5.60 -20.56
C LYS A 113 -5.83 -4.79 -19.28
N ILE A 114 -5.02 -3.73 -19.36
CA ILE A 114 -4.73 -2.85 -18.22
C ILE A 114 -5.28 -1.47 -18.56
N ARG A 115 -6.50 -1.19 -18.12
CA ARG A 115 -7.10 0.14 -18.27
C ARG A 115 -6.68 1.00 -17.09
N ILE A 116 -5.90 2.04 -17.37
CA ILE A 116 -5.64 3.11 -16.40
C ILE A 116 -6.85 4.04 -16.44
N ASP A 117 -7.56 4.10 -15.32
CA ASP A 117 -8.70 4.97 -15.11
C ASP A 117 -8.33 6.05 -14.08
N TYR A 118 -9.22 7.03 -13.85
CA TYR A 118 -8.96 8.14 -12.96
C TYR A 118 -10.13 8.39 -12.02
N THR A 119 -9.82 8.62 -10.75
CA THR A 119 -10.80 9.02 -9.74
C THR A 119 -10.41 10.38 -9.16
N GLU A 120 -11.40 11.16 -8.75
CA GLU A 120 -11.17 12.42 -8.03
C GLU A 120 -11.34 12.17 -6.53
N LYS A 121 -10.39 12.67 -5.74
CA LYS A 121 -10.50 12.66 -4.28
C LYS A 121 -9.89 13.93 -3.69
N LYS A 122 -10.74 14.75 -3.06
CA LYS A 122 -10.34 16.01 -2.39
C LYS A 122 -9.60 16.97 -3.34
N GLY A 123 -10.09 17.11 -4.57
CA GLY A 123 -9.53 17.92 -5.65
C GLY A 123 -8.35 17.27 -6.39
N LEU A 124 -7.91 16.07 -5.99
CA LEU A 124 -6.80 15.38 -6.61
C LEU A 124 -7.29 14.33 -7.59
N ILE A 125 -6.78 14.39 -8.83
CA ILE A 125 -6.97 13.34 -9.82
C ILE A 125 -5.97 12.23 -9.52
N ILE A 126 -6.48 11.04 -9.21
CA ILE A 126 -5.70 9.87 -8.82
C ILE A 126 -5.87 8.79 -9.89
N PRO A 127 -4.80 8.40 -10.61
CA PRO A 127 -4.85 7.28 -11.52
C PRO A 127 -4.99 5.96 -10.75
N TYR A 128 -5.79 5.04 -11.27
CA TYR A 128 -5.92 3.69 -10.72
C TYR A 128 -6.08 2.64 -11.82
N ILE A 129 -5.89 1.38 -11.43
CA ILE A 129 -6.21 0.22 -12.26
C ILE A 129 -7.17 -0.67 -11.47
N ASP A 130 -8.19 -1.19 -12.13
CA ASP A 130 -9.07 -2.18 -11.52
C ASP A 130 -8.37 -3.54 -11.50
N MET A 131 -8.32 -4.15 -10.32
CA MET A 131 -7.77 -5.49 -10.12
C MET A 131 -8.72 -6.31 -9.26
N THR A 132 -9.14 -7.45 -9.79
CA THR A 132 -9.94 -8.43 -9.03
C THR A 132 -9.01 -9.27 -8.17
N ILE A 133 -9.21 -9.22 -6.85
CA ILE A 133 -8.46 -10.02 -5.88
C ILE A 133 -9.41 -11.09 -5.31
N PRO A 134 -8.99 -12.36 -5.18
CA PRO A 134 -9.83 -13.41 -4.58
C PRO A 134 -9.90 -13.25 -3.04
N VAL A 135 -10.55 -12.18 -2.58
CA VAL A 135 -10.57 -11.78 -1.14
C VAL A 135 -11.03 -12.92 -0.24
N LYS A 136 -11.99 -13.74 -0.67
CA LYS A 136 -12.50 -14.89 0.10
C LYS A 136 -11.44 -15.95 0.40
N GLU A 137 -10.42 -16.09 -0.45
CA GLU A 137 -9.34 -17.07 -0.27
C GLU A 137 -8.21 -16.52 0.61
N ILE A 138 -8.05 -15.20 0.67
CA ILE A 138 -6.87 -14.57 1.28
C ILE A 138 -7.19 -13.78 2.54
N ALA A 139 -8.42 -13.31 2.75
CA ALA A 139 -8.79 -12.54 3.92
C ALA A 139 -8.90 -13.46 5.14
N ARG A 140 -8.32 -13.00 6.26
CA ARG A 140 -8.24 -13.74 7.51
C ARG A 140 -9.07 -13.10 8.62
N SER A 141 -8.99 -11.78 8.74
CA SER A 141 -9.59 -11.07 9.86
C SER A 141 -9.97 -9.66 9.45
N ILE A 142 -10.89 -9.04 10.19
CA ILE A 142 -11.24 -7.64 10.04
C ILE A 142 -10.92 -6.92 11.34
N THR A 143 -10.16 -5.84 11.25
CA THR A 143 -9.95 -4.93 12.39
C THR A 143 -10.78 -3.67 12.20
N VAL A 144 -11.69 -3.42 13.12
CA VAL A 144 -12.51 -2.20 13.20
C VAL A 144 -11.77 -1.18 14.07
N GLY A 145 -11.92 0.11 13.78
CA GLY A 145 -11.44 1.18 14.65
C GLY A 145 -11.99 1.06 16.08
N ALA A 146 -11.37 1.77 17.03
CA ALA A 146 -11.86 1.81 18.40
C ALA A 146 -13.28 2.42 18.44
N LEU A 147 -14.30 1.58 18.63
CA LEU A 147 -15.71 1.96 18.70
C LEU A 147 -16.28 1.71 20.10
N VAL A 148 -17.18 2.57 20.56
CA VAL A 148 -17.89 2.44 21.85
C VAL A 148 -18.81 1.22 21.85
N HIS A 149 -19.40 0.88 20.72
CA HIS A 149 -20.32 -0.26 20.53
C HIS A 149 -19.69 -1.34 19.65
N PHE A 150 -18.51 -1.84 20.05
CA PHE A 150 -17.78 -2.81 19.23
C PHE A 150 -18.52 -4.15 19.09
N ASP A 151 -19.20 -4.62 20.14
CA ASP A 151 -19.91 -5.91 20.10
C ASP A 151 -21.01 -5.92 19.04
N ASP A 152 -21.85 -4.87 18.98
CA ASP A 152 -22.89 -4.74 17.94
C ASP A 152 -22.29 -4.69 16.52
N ALA A 153 -21.15 -3.99 16.38
CA ALA A 153 -20.43 -3.93 15.11
C ALA A 153 -19.82 -5.29 14.73
N ARG A 154 -19.34 -6.05 15.70
CA ARG A 154 -18.76 -7.39 15.52
C ARG A 154 -19.80 -8.33 14.94
N ASP A 155 -20.97 -8.39 15.58
CA ASP A 155 -22.07 -9.27 15.18
C ASP A 155 -22.60 -8.94 13.79
N GLY A 156 -22.78 -7.65 13.50
CA GLY A 156 -23.23 -7.18 12.18
C GLY A 156 -22.23 -7.50 11.06
N ILE A 157 -20.94 -7.31 11.31
CA ILE A 157 -19.88 -7.64 10.34
C ILE A 157 -19.81 -9.15 10.13
N ALA A 158 -19.80 -9.95 11.20
CA ALA A 158 -19.75 -11.40 11.11
C ALA A 158 -20.94 -11.97 10.32
N THR A 159 -22.15 -11.45 10.59
CA THR A 159 -23.37 -11.83 9.86
C THR A 159 -23.25 -11.51 8.37
N LEU A 160 -22.83 -10.30 8.01
CA LEU A 160 -22.65 -9.88 6.62
C LEU A 160 -21.63 -10.77 5.88
N LEU A 161 -20.52 -11.11 6.55
CA LEU A 161 -19.47 -11.94 5.98
C LEU A 161 -19.95 -13.38 5.76
N ALA A 162 -20.68 -13.94 6.73
CA ALA A 162 -21.27 -15.26 6.62
C ALA A 162 -22.28 -15.34 5.46
N GLU A 163 -23.19 -14.37 5.34
CA GLU A 163 -24.17 -14.30 4.24
C GLU A 163 -23.50 -14.23 2.87
N ARG A 164 -22.35 -13.53 2.79
CA ARG A 164 -21.57 -13.42 1.56
C ARG A 164 -20.60 -14.58 1.33
N GLY A 165 -20.55 -15.55 2.25
CA GLY A 165 -19.69 -16.74 2.16
C GLY A 165 -18.20 -16.42 2.28
N TYR A 166 -17.83 -15.51 3.17
CA TYR A 166 -16.44 -15.29 3.57
C TYR A 166 -16.07 -16.23 4.74
N PRO A 167 -14.85 -16.80 4.76
CA PRO A 167 -14.40 -17.69 5.84
C PRO A 167 -13.86 -16.90 7.04
N ILE A 168 -14.63 -15.91 7.52
CA ILE A 168 -14.24 -15.03 8.64
C ILE A 168 -15.34 -15.13 9.69
N GLY A 169 -14.99 -15.66 10.86
CA GLY A 169 -15.89 -15.80 11.99
C GLY A 169 -15.98 -14.54 12.85
N GLU A 170 -16.83 -14.56 13.85
CA GLU A 170 -16.98 -13.48 14.83
C GLU A 170 -15.67 -13.24 15.59
N GLU A 171 -14.94 -14.31 15.92
CA GLU A 171 -13.63 -14.32 16.58
C GLU A 171 -12.52 -13.65 15.77
N ASP A 172 -12.71 -13.54 14.46
CA ASP A 172 -11.79 -12.90 13.53
C ASP A 172 -12.12 -11.42 13.29
N VAL A 173 -13.20 -10.91 13.87
CA VAL A 173 -13.52 -9.48 13.88
C VAL A 173 -13.00 -8.87 15.18
N ARG A 174 -12.04 -7.94 15.06
CA ARG A 174 -11.26 -7.39 16.18
C ARG A 174 -11.41 -5.88 16.29
N SER A 175 -11.32 -5.36 17.51
CA SER A 175 -11.26 -3.92 17.76
C SER A 175 -9.81 -3.44 17.74
N SER A 176 -9.57 -2.26 17.17
CA SER A 176 -8.27 -1.62 17.17
C SER A 176 -7.93 -1.14 18.57
N ARG A 177 -6.72 -1.49 19.03
CA ARG A 177 -6.16 -0.95 20.29
C ARG A 177 -5.57 0.44 20.13
N MET A 178 -5.48 0.95 18.90
CA MET A 178 -4.99 2.31 18.66
C MET A 178 -6.08 3.32 18.99
N PRO A 179 -5.75 4.39 19.75
CA PRO A 179 -6.71 5.43 20.07
C PRO A 179 -7.15 6.16 18.78
N VAL A 180 -8.41 6.59 18.75
CA VAL A 180 -8.92 7.46 17.69
C VAL A 180 -8.11 8.75 17.71
N ARG A 181 -7.59 9.14 16.53
CA ARG A 181 -6.87 10.40 16.34
C ARG A 181 -7.78 11.35 15.57
N PHE A 182 -7.91 12.58 16.07
CA PHE A 182 -8.65 13.67 15.44
C PHE A 182 -7.71 14.55 14.62
#